data_AF-A0A1F9R507-F1
#
_entry.id   AF-A0A1F9R507-F1
#
_cell.length_a   1.000
_cell.length_b   1.000
_cell.length_c   1.000
_cell.angle_alpha   90.00
_cell.angle_beta   90.00
_cell.angle_gamma   90.00
#
_symmetry.space_group_name_H-M   'P 1'
#
loop_
_entity.id
_entity.type
_entity.pdbx_description
1 polymer ?
#
loop_
_entity_poly.entity_id
_entity_poly.type
_entity_poly.pdbx_seq_one_letter_code
_entity_poly.pdbx_strand_id
1 'polypeptide(L)' 'MVFVKLREGEGLEEALRRFKRECERNGVLKEVKRREHYASPAVKRKLKAAEARRKMRRAKRRRVP' A
#
# COMPACT_ATOMS: atom_id res chain seq x y z
N MET A 1 -3.65 11.05 -2.67
CA MET A 1 -3.43 11.38 -4.10
C MET A 1 -1.94 11.25 -4.37
N VAL A 2 -1.54 10.71 -5.53
CA VAL A 2 -0.14 10.41 -5.85
C VAL A 2 0.24 11.22 -7.08
N PHE A 3 1.43 11.83 -7.06
CA PHE A 3 1.96 12.63 -8.16
C PHE A 3 3.40 12.21 -8.44
N VAL A 4 3.75 12.07 -9.72
CA VAL A 4 5.12 11.80 -10.17
C VAL A 4 5.47 12.84 -11.22
N LYS A 5 6.56 13.58 -10.99
CA LYS A 5 7.14 14.49 -11.98
C LYS A 5 8.00 13.67 -12.95
N LEU A 6 7.83 13.93 -14.25
CA LEU A 6 8.70 13.40 -15.29
C LEU A 6 10.10 13.99 -15.12
N ARG A 7 11.12 13.15 -15.32
CA ARG A 7 12.51 13.57 -15.35
C ARG A 7 12.94 13.83 -16.79
N GLU A 8 13.94 14.68 -16.97
CA GLU A 8 14.55 14.89 -18.29
C GLU A 8 15.19 13.59 -18.78
N GLY A 9 14.88 13.20 -20.03
CA GLY A 9 15.34 11.95 -20.64
C GLY A 9 14.63 10.68 -20.19
N GLU A 10 13.58 10.77 -19.36
CA GLU A 10 12.83 9.61 -18.90
C GLU A 10 11.77 9.17 -19.91
N GLY A 11 11.77 7.87 -20.25
CA GLY A 11 10.72 7.28 -21.06
C GLY A 11 9.39 7.16 -20.31
N LEU A 12 8.27 7.24 -21.04
CA LEU A 12 6.91 7.14 -20.48
C LEU A 12 6.72 5.89 -19.62
N GLU A 13 7.25 4.76 -20.06
CA GLU A 13 7.11 3.48 -19.37
C GLU A 13 7.80 3.47 -17.99
N GLU A 14 8.93 4.15 -17.88
CA GLU A 14 9.68 4.28 -16.62
C GLU A 14 8.94 5.17 -15.63
N ALA A 15 8.36 6.28 -16.11
CA ALA A 15 7.51 7.15 -15.31
C ALA A 15 6.27 6.41 -14.77
N LEU A 16 5.63 5.59 -15.62
CA LEU A 16 4.48 4.76 -15.21
C LEU A 16 4.87 3.73 -14.15
N ARG A 17 6.04 3.10 -14.27
CA ARG A 17 6.55 2.17 -13.25
C ARG A 17 6.78 2.87 -11.91
N ARG A 18 7.34 4.09 -11.92
CA ARG A 18 7.51 4.89 -10.69
C ARG A 18 6.15 5.28 -10.10
N PHE A 19 5.20 5.71 -10.92
CA PHE A 19 3.85 6.03 -10.47
C PHE A 19 3.14 4.83 -9.85
N LYS A 20 3.25 3.64 -10.45
CA LYS A 20 2.71 2.41 -9.87
C LYS A 20 3.32 2.09 -8.51
N ARG A 21 4.65 2.19 -8.38
CA ARG A 21 5.36 2.00 -7.10
C ARG A 21 4.88 3.01 -6.04
N GLU A 22 4.70 4.27 -6.40
CA GLU A 22 4.19 5.29 -5.48
C GLU A 22 2.73 5.02 -5.08
N CYS A 23 1.87 4.56 -6.01
CA CYS A 23 0.50 4.12 -5.69
C CYS A 23 0.47 2.95 -4.70
N GLU A 24 1.35 1.97 -4.87
CA GLU A 24 1.51 0.83 -3.98
C GLU A 24 2.03 1.25 -2.60
N ARG A 25 3.05 2.11 -2.56
CA ARG A 25 3.65 2.64 -1.33
C ARG A 25 2.66 3.44 -0.50
N ASN A 26 1.87 4.29 -1.15
CA ASN A 26 0.82 5.08 -0.52
C ASN A 26 -0.45 4.26 -0.23
N GLY A 27 -0.50 2.99 -0.67
CA GLY A 27 -1.62 2.11 -0.41
C GLY A 27 -2.92 2.52 -1.10
N VAL A 28 -2.85 3.29 -2.20
CA VAL A 28 -4.02 3.82 -2.91
C VAL A 28 -4.95 2.69 -3.34
N LEU A 29 -4.42 1.64 -3.96
CA LEU A 29 -5.21 0.47 -4.38
C LEU A 29 -5.84 -0.28 -3.21
N LYS A 30 -5.19 -0.27 -2.05
CA LYS A 30 -5.72 -0.90 -0.83
C LYS A 30 -6.84 -0.05 -0.21
N GLU A 31 -6.74 1.26 -0.32
CA GLU A 31 -7.80 2.18 0.09
C GLU A 31 -9.06 1.98 -0.75
N VAL A 32 -8.90 1.92 -2.08
CA VAL A 32 -10.00 1.67 -3.03
C VAL A 32 -10.71 0.37 -2.63
N LYS A 33 -9.97 -0.74 -2.51
CA LYS A 33 -10.54 -2.04 -2.11
C LYS A 33 -11.24 -2.02 -0.75
N ARG A 34 -10.77 -1.21 0.20
CA ARG A 34 -11.40 -1.08 1.51
C ARG A 34 -12.72 -0.29 1.45
N ARG A 35 -12.87 0.60 0.46
CA ARG A 35 -14.03 1.46 0.28
C ARG A 35 -15.04 0.93 -0.74
N GLU A 36 -14.68 -0.07 -1.54
CA GLU A 36 -15.57 -0.71 -2.52
C GLU A 36 -16.91 -1.13 -1.91
N HIS A 37 -16.90 -1.62 -0.66
CA HIS A 37 -18.11 -2.01 0.06
C HIS A 37 -18.09 -1.52 1.51
N TYR A 38 -19.28 -1.30 2.08
CA TYR A 38 -19.40 -1.00 3.50
C TYR A 38 -18.98 -2.19 4.35
N ALA A 39 -17.99 -1.97 5.22
CA ALA A 39 -17.66 -2.88 6.31
C ALA A 39 -18.09 -2.26 7.64
N SER A 40 -18.74 -3.07 8.48
CA SER A 40 -19.14 -2.66 9.83
C SER A 40 -17.91 -2.31 10.69
N PRO A 41 -18.07 -1.48 11.74
CA PRO A 41 -16.96 -1.09 12.62
C PRO A 41 -16.21 -2.29 13.23
N ALA A 42 -16.94 -3.35 13.59
CA ALA A 42 -16.36 -4.58 14.14
C ALA A 42 -15.44 -5.28 13.13
N VAL A 43 -15.89 -5.41 11.87
CA VAL A 43 -15.09 -5.99 10.78
C VAL A 43 -13.85 -5.15 10.52
N LYS A 44 -13.99 -3.81 10.46
CA LYS A 44 -12.86 -2.89 10.31
C LYS A 44 -11.82 -3.05 11.43
N ARG A 45 -12.26 -3.16 12.69
CA ARG A 45 -11.38 -3.41 13.85
C ARG A 45 -10.65 -4.75 13.74
N LYS A 46 -11.36 -5.82 13.38
CA LYS A 46 -10.79 -7.17 13.19
C LYS A 46 -9.72 -7.18 12.09
N LEU A 47 -9.99 -6.55 10.95
CA LEU A 47 -9.05 -6.45 9.83
C LEU A 47 -7.80 -5.64 10.20
N LYS A 48 -7.96 -4.51 10.90
CA LYS A 48 -6.83 -3.69 11.37
C LYS A 48 -5.92 -4.47 12.34
N ALA A 49 -6.51 -5.20 13.29
CA ALA A 49 -5.75 -6.03 14.22
C ALA A 49 -5.01 -7.16 13.52
N ALA A 50 -5.64 -7.83 12.55
CA ALA A 50 -5.01 -8.89 11.76
C ALA A 50 -3.81 -8.35 10.96
N GLU A 51 -3.95 -7.18 10.33
CA GLU A 51 -2.84 -6.54 9.61
C GLU A 51 -1.68 -6.17 10.54
N ALA A 52 -1.97 -5.59 11.71
CA ALA A 52 -0.94 -5.24 12.69
C ALA A 52 -0.16 -6.49 13.15
N ARG A 53 -0.87 -7.58 13.46
CA ARG A 53 -0.24 -8.88 13.80
C ARG A 53 0.65 -9.40 12.66
N ARG A 54 0.19 -9.31 11.41
CA ARG A 54 1.00 -9.70 10.23
C ARG A 54 2.28 -8.86 10.10
N LYS A 55 2.19 -7.54 10.31
CA LYS A 55 3.36 -6.63 10.30
C LYS A 55 4.36 -6.98 11.40
N MET A 56 3.89 -7.20 12.63
CA MET A 56 4.74 -7.61 13.75
C MET A 56 5.46 -8.94 13.48
N ARG A 57 4.75 -9.95 12.96
CA ARG A 57 5.36 -11.24 12.58
C ARG A 57 6.45 -11.09 11.53
N ARG A 58 6.21 -10.26 10.50
CA ARG A 58 7.21 -9.94 9.47
C ARG A 58 8.44 -9.23 10.05
N ALA A 59 8.22 -8.24 10.92
CA ALA A 59 9.31 -7.52 11.58
C ALA A 59 10.14 -8.43 12.48
N LYS A 60 9.50 -9.32 13.25
CA LYS A 60 10.18 -10.33 14.06
C LYS A 60 11.03 -11.25 13.20
N ARG A 61 10.48 -11.80 12.10
CA ARG A 61 11.21 -12.66 11.17
C ARG A 61 12.42 -11.97 10.53
N ARG A 62 12.35 -10.66 10.27
CA ARG A 62 13.48 -9.88 9.73
C ARG A 62 14.55 -9.55 10.79
N ARG A 63 14.21 -9.65 12.07
CA ARG A 63 15.11 -9.35 13.21
C ARG A 63 15.81 -10.60 13.75
N VAL A 64 15.38 -11.79 13.34
CA VAL A 64 16.12 -13.04 13.57
C VAL A 64 17.23 -13.08 12.50
N PRO A 65 18.51 -13.21 12.89
CA PRO A 65 19.62 -13.34 11.95
C PRO A 65 19.46 -14.56 11.03
#